data_AF-A0A6P7FG83-F1
#
_entry.id   AF-A0A6P7FG83-F1
#
_cell.length_a   1.000
_cell.length_b   1.000
_cell.length_c   1.000
_cell.angle_alpha   90.00
_cell.angle_beta   90.00
_cell.angle_gamma   90.00
#
_symmetry.space_group_name_H-M   'P 1'
#
loop_
_entity.id
_entity.type
_entity.pdbx_description
1 polymer ?
#
loop_
_entity_poly.entity_id
_entity_poly.type
_entity_poly.pdbx_seq_one_letter_code
_entity_poly.pdbx_strand_id
1 'polypeptide(L)'
;MERKMNLGKLDFDIDEEERRQKEQKHYTWVENCKYYILEYCREGSLHGLKYLGQKRTFAEKIWWAISMIVSLYICTKLVLNAYQKWQNTPVIVSFATKDTPNWMIPFPAVTICPEIKAVPSKYNYTHFLGLKMKGETLSPIDEERFGYLSLACRRNTKHIDFAQVRLNSGQKEDIYSFLDWVQPDFFSTISHCQYMGYEENCTDLFTPIITDEGICYSFNILDRSQIFKPTVEHYKDFHRAKPSNWSIENGYSLDDTAITYPRRALYAGAIFSLEGVLTVKDEDLDYSCGSSIQGFKVEISHPGRLPRVRQQHFRIPLDQVVVAAINPSITTTANAIKSNFEHN
;
A
#
# COMPACT_ATOMS: atom_id res chain seq x y z
N MET A 1 -65.60 -78.83 -14.71
CA MET A 1 -64.27 -79.39 -14.40
C MET A 1 -63.27 -78.76 -15.35
N GLU A 2 -62.20 -78.27 -14.76
CA GLU A 2 -61.13 -77.46 -15.34
C GLU A 2 -60.43 -78.07 -16.55
N ARG A 3 -59.88 -77.21 -17.42
CA ARG A 3 -58.42 -77.05 -17.58
C ARG A 3 -58.14 -75.80 -18.41
N LYS A 4 -58.01 -74.65 -17.74
CA LYS A 4 -57.20 -73.54 -18.28
C LYS A 4 -55.74 -73.94 -18.09
N MET A 5 -55.10 -74.37 -19.17
CA MET A 5 -53.67 -74.62 -19.20
C MET A 5 -52.96 -73.26 -19.04
N ASN A 6 -52.07 -73.19 -18.06
CA ASN A 6 -51.57 -71.97 -17.45
C ASN A 6 -50.42 -71.39 -18.31
N LEU A 7 -50.74 -70.57 -19.32
CA LEU A 7 -49.76 -69.94 -20.23
C LEU A 7 -48.65 -69.19 -19.48
N GLY A 8 -48.99 -68.50 -18.37
CA GLY A 8 -48.02 -67.75 -17.57
C GLY A 8 -47.04 -68.62 -16.77
N LYS A 9 -47.32 -69.91 -16.60
CA LYS A 9 -46.39 -70.84 -15.96
C LYS A 9 -45.36 -71.36 -16.97
N LEU A 10 -45.78 -71.55 -18.23
CA LEU A 10 -44.90 -71.97 -19.32
C LEU A 10 -43.88 -70.86 -19.68
N ASP A 11 -44.31 -69.59 -19.75
CA ASP A 11 -43.39 -68.46 -19.97
C ASP A 11 -42.41 -68.27 -18.81
N PHE A 12 -42.85 -68.49 -17.56
CA PHE A 12 -41.97 -68.41 -16.38
C PHE A 12 -40.95 -69.56 -16.36
N ASP A 13 -41.37 -70.77 -16.73
CA ASP A 13 -40.50 -71.96 -16.76
C ASP A 13 -39.45 -71.86 -17.88
N ILE A 14 -39.81 -71.30 -19.05
CA ILE A 14 -38.87 -71.02 -20.17
C ILE A 14 -37.82 -69.97 -19.75
N ASP A 15 -38.25 -68.93 -19.04
CA ASP A 15 -37.40 -67.83 -18.57
C ASP A 15 -36.50 -68.24 -17.37
N GLU A 16 -36.86 -69.31 -16.68
CA GLU A 16 -36.06 -69.96 -15.62
C GLU A 16 -35.08 -71.02 -16.20
N GLU A 17 -35.44 -71.70 -17.28
CA GLU A 17 -34.52 -72.56 -18.06
C GLU A 17 -33.45 -71.75 -18.80
N GLU A 18 -33.80 -70.61 -19.41
CA GLU A 18 -32.81 -69.69 -20.02
C GLU A 18 -31.85 -69.09 -18.99
N ARG A 19 -32.32 -68.83 -17.76
CA ARG A 19 -31.48 -68.40 -16.64
C ARG A 19 -30.52 -69.50 -16.18
N ARG A 20 -31.00 -70.75 -16.04
CA ARG A 20 -30.15 -71.91 -15.68
C ARG A 20 -29.11 -72.22 -16.75
N GLN A 21 -29.40 -72.03 -18.03
CA GLN A 21 -28.41 -72.19 -19.12
C GLN A 21 -27.32 -71.10 -19.14
N LYS A 22 -27.58 -69.90 -18.59
CA LYS A 22 -26.57 -68.83 -18.44
C LYS A 22 -25.61 -69.06 -17.27
N GLU A 23 -26.04 -69.77 -16.23
CA GLU A 23 -25.23 -70.07 -15.03
C GLU A 23 -24.18 -71.18 -15.26
N GLN A 24 -24.30 -71.96 -16.34
CA GLN A 24 -23.38 -73.06 -16.68
C GLN A 24 -22.30 -72.70 -17.72
N LYS A 25 -21.89 -71.43 -17.81
CA LYS A 25 -20.68 -71.05 -18.56
C LYS A 25 -19.55 -70.70 -17.60
N HIS A 26 -18.52 -71.53 -17.57
CA HIS A 26 -17.24 -71.17 -16.96
C HIS A 26 -16.58 -70.09 -17.82
N TYR A 27 -16.86 -68.84 -17.48
CA TYR A 27 -16.22 -67.69 -18.10
C TYR A 27 -14.75 -67.62 -17.67
N THR A 28 -13.87 -67.44 -18.64
CA THR A 28 -12.49 -67.04 -18.36
C THR A 28 -12.46 -65.67 -17.69
N TRP A 29 -11.40 -65.36 -16.93
CA TRP A 29 -11.26 -64.06 -16.26
C TRP A 29 -11.49 -62.87 -17.21
N VAL A 30 -11.06 -62.99 -18.47
CA VAL A 30 -11.26 -61.98 -19.52
C VAL A 30 -12.74 -61.78 -19.87
N GLU A 31 -13.51 -62.85 -19.95
CA GLU A 31 -14.95 -62.77 -20.25
C GLU A 31 -15.74 -62.19 -19.09
N ASN A 32 -15.37 -62.53 -17.85
CA ASN A 32 -15.93 -61.92 -16.65
C ASN A 32 -15.62 -60.42 -16.58
N CYS A 33 -14.36 -60.01 -16.81
CA CYS A 33 -14.00 -58.61 -16.86
C CYS A 33 -14.77 -57.85 -17.94
N LYS A 34 -14.92 -58.44 -19.14
CA LYS A 34 -15.69 -57.84 -20.23
C LYS A 34 -17.17 -57.69 -19.87
N TYR A 35 -17.75 -58.68 -19.21
CA TYR A 35 -19.13 -58.63 -18.72
C TYR A 35 -19.32 -57.48 -17.73
N TYR A 36 -18.51 -57.40 -16.67
CA TYR A 36 -18.60 -56.34 -15.66
C TYR A 36 -18.34 -54.95 -16.24
N ILE A 37 -17.39 -54.80 -17.17
CA ILE A 37 -17.13 -53.50 -17.83
C ILE A 37 -18.33 -53.07 -18.67
N LEU A 38 -18.95 -53.98 -19.43
CA LEU A 38 -20.12 -53.65 -20.24
C LEU A 38 -21.34 -53.32 -19.39
N GLU A 39 -21.54 -54.06 -18.30
CA GLU A 39 -22.59 -53.80 -17.32
C GLU A 39 -22.40 -52.43 -16.65
N TYR A 40 -21.18 -52.13 -16.17
CA TYR A 40 -20.84 -50.83 -15.60
C TYR A 40 -21.00 -49.68 -16.60
N CYS A 41 -20.57 -49.86 -17.85
CA CYS A 41 -20.76 -48.85 -18.88
C CYS A 41 -22.23 -48.59 -19.18
N ARG A 42 -23.10 -49.60 -19.07
CA ARG A 42 -24.53 -49.50 -19.38
C ARG A 42 -25.32 -48.86 -18.24
N GLU A 43 -25.09 -49.32 -17.01
CA GLU A 43 -25.85 -48.94 -15.82
C GLU A 43 -25.21 -47.78 -15.03
N GLY A 44 -23.97 -47.43 -15.33
CA GLY A 44 -23.23 -46.37 -14.65
C GLY A 44 -23.82 -44.97 -14.86
N SER A 45 -23.46 -44.04 -13.96
CA SER A 45 -23.90 -42.64 -14.00
C SER A 45 -23.11 -41.77 -14.98
N LEU A 46 -21.95 -42.25 -15.46
CA LEU A 46 -21.10 -41.53 -16.40
C LEU A 46 -21.71 -41.52 -17.81
N HIS A 47 -22.26 -40.36 -18.20
CA HIS A 47 -23.01 -40.18 -19.44
C HIS A 47 -22.29 -40.71 -20.69
N GLY A 48 -20.99 -40.44 -20.83
CA GLY A 48 -20.25 -40.87 -22.01
C GLY A 48 -19.88 -42.36 -22.06
N LEU A 49 -19.85 -43.06 -20.91
CA LEU A 49 -19.58 -44.50 -20.88
C LEU A 49 -20.76 -45.33 -21.41
N LYS A 50 -21.99 -44.81 -21.31
CA LYS A 50 -23.21 -45.44 -21.85
C LYS A 50 -23.11 -45.69 -23.35
N TYR A 51 -22.51 -44.76 -24.08
CA TYR A 51 -22.35 -44.87 -25.53
C TYR A 51 -21.31 -45.91 -25.96
N LEU A 52 -20.38 -46.27 -25.06
CA LEU A 52 -19.39 -47.34 -25.30
C LEU A 52 -20.00 -48.74 -25.08
N GLY A 53 -20.90 -48.87 -24.10
CA GLY A 53 -21.61 -50.11 -23.77
C GLY A 53 -22.76 -50.48 -24.72
N GLN A 54 -23.29 -49.52 -25.49
CA GLN A 54 -24.36 -49.77 -26.46
C GLN A 54 -23.85 -50.50 -27.73
N LYS A 55 -24.76 -51.22 -28.41
CA LYS A 55 -24.50 -51.80 -29.73
C LYS A 55 -24.51 -50.68 -30.79
N ARG A 56 -23.35 -50.06 -31.05
CA ARG A 56 -23.13 -48.98 -32.02
C ARG A 56 -21.97 -49.28 -32.97
N THR A 57 -21.86 -48.51 -34.05
CA THR A 57 -20.76 -48.62 -35.02
C THR A 57 -19.41 -48.35 -34.36
N PHE A 58 -18.35 -48.97 -34.87
CA PHE A 58 -17.01 -48.83 -34.30
C PHE A 58 -16.50 -47.38 -34.35
N ALA A 59 -16.81 -46.64 -35.43
CA ALA A 59 -16.47 -45.23 -35.57
C ALA A 59 -17.12 -44.34 -34.50
N GLU A 60 -18.41 -44.56 -34.19
CA GLU A 60 -19.09 -43.82 -33.12
C GLU A 60 -18.48 -44.12 -31.76
N LYS A 61 -18.09 -45.38 -31.49
CA LYS A 61 -17.43 -45.74 -30.23
C LYS A 61 -16.08 -45.05 -30.06
N ILE A 62 -15.30 -44.95 -31.13
CA ILE A 62 -14.03 -44.20 -31.12
C ILE A 62 -14.28 -42.72 -30.86
N TRP A 63 -15.26 -42.11 -31.53
CA TRP A 63 -15.63 -40.72 -31.32
C TRP A 63 -15.98 -40.42 -29.86
N TRP A 64 -16.84 -41.26 -29.26
CA TRP A 64 -17.22 -41.12 -27.84
C TRP A 64 -16.05 -41.35 -26.90
N ALA A 65 -15.15 -42.29 -27.20
CA ALA A 65 -13.95 -42.52 -26.41
C ALA A 65 -13.00 -41.30 -26.44
N ILE A 66 -12.75 -40.73 -27.62
CA ILE A 66 -11.93 -39.52 -27.78
C ILE A 66 -12.58 -38.34 -27.05
N SER A 67 -13.87 -38.12 -27.25
CA SER A 67 -14.62 -37.05 -26.56
C SER A 67 -14.53 -37.17 -25.05
N MET A 68 -14.58 -38.38 -24.50
CA MET A 68 -14.44 -38.63 -23.07
C MET A 68 -13.03 -38.34 -22.55
N ILE A 69 -11.99 -38.76 -23.28
CA ILE A 69 -10.59 -38.49 -22.91
C ILE A 69 -10.31 -36.99 -22.92
N VAL A 70 -10.75 -36.29 -23.97
CA VAL A 70 -10.60 -34.83 -24.09
C VAL A 70 -11.34 -34.12 -22.96
N SER A 71 -12.60 -34.52 -22.68
CA SER A 71 -13.37 -33.95 -21.57
C SER A 71 -12.68 -34.17 -20.23
N LEU A 72 -12.17 -35.38 -19.96
CA LEU A 72 -11.47 -35.69 -18.71
C LEU A 72 -10.19 -34.87 -18.56
N TYR A 73 -9.42 -34.73 -19.64
CA TYR A 73 -8.22 -33.90 -19.66
C TYR A 73 -8.53 -32.44 -19.34
N ILE A 74 -9.54 -31.85 -19.98
CA ILE A 74 -9.96 -30.47 -19.74
C ILE A 74 -10.44 -30.29 -18.29
N CYS A 75 -11.30 -31.19 -17.79
CA CYS A 75 -11.78 -31.15 -16.40
C CYS A 75 -10.62 -31.20 -15.41
N THR A 76 -9.65 -32.10 -15.63
CA THR A 76 -8.47 -32.22 -14.77
C THR A 76 -7.65 -30.92 -14.78
N LYS A 77 -7.43 -30.32 -15.95
CA LYS A 77 -6.71 -29.04 -16.07
C LYS A 77 -7.46 -27.89 -15.38
N LEU A 78 -8.79 -27.83 -15.49
CA LEU A 78 -9.60 -26.83 -14.81
C LEU A 78 -9.55 -26.97 -13.29
N VAL A 79 -9.65 -28.21 -12.77
CA VAL A 79 -9.54 -28.48 -11.33
C VAL A 79 -8.16 -28.13 -10.80
N LEU A 80 -7.09 -28.52 -11.50
CA LEU A 80 -5.72 -28.19 -11.11
C LEU A 80 -5.48 -26.67 -11.11
N ASN A 81 -5.96 -25.95 -12.14
CA ASN A 81 -5.85 -24.49 -12.19
C ASN A 81 -6.64 -23.80 -11.07
N ALA A 82 -7.87 -24.28 -10.77
CA ALA A 82 -8.68 -23.75 -9.68
C ALA A 82 -8.01 -23.99 -8.31
N TYR A 83 -7.46 -25.19 -8.11
CA TYR A 83 -6.71 -25.54 -6.90
C TYR A 83 -5.44 -24.71 -6.75
N GLN A 84 -4.66 -24.54 -7.82
CA GLN A 84 -3.48 -23.68 -7.82
C GLN A 84 -3.85 -22.22 -7.54
N LYS A 85 -4.93 -21.70 -8.14
CA LYS A 85 -5.41 -20.35 -7.83
C LYS A 85 -5.80 -20.23 -6.36
N TRP A 86 -6.51 -21.21 -5.81
CA TRP A 86 -6.90 -21.22 -4.40
C TRP A 86 -5.68 -21.21 -3.46
N GLN A 87 -4.66 -22.02 -3.75
CA GLN A 87 -3.42 -22.05 -2.98
C GLN A 87 -2.61 -20.75 -3.10
N ASN A 88 -2.51 -20.18 -4.30
CA ASN A 88 -1.67 -19.01 -4.58
C ASN A 88 -2.35 -17.68 -4.21
N THR A 89 -3.69 -17.65 -4.11
CA THR A 89 -4.46 -16.43 -3.80
C THR A 89 -5.46 -16.67 -2.65
N PRO A 90 -4.98 -16.95 -1.43
CA PRO A 90 -5.84 -17.24 -0.28
C PRO A 90 -6.64 -16.02 0.21
N VAL A 91 -6.28 -14.80 -0.22
CA VAL A 91 -6.94 -13.56 0.17
C VAL A 91 -7.53 -12.87 -1.06
N ILE A 92 -8.82 -12.57 -1.01
CA ILE A 92 -9.53 -11.78 -2.02
C ILE A 92 -9.67 -10.35 -1.50
N VAL A 93 -9.23 -9.38 -2.31
CA VAL A 93 -9.49 -7.96 -2.04
C VAL A 93 -10.87 -7.62 -2.59
N SER A 94 -11.76 -7.14 -1.72
CA SER A 94 -13.06 -6.62 -2.11
C SER A 94 -13.14 -5.14 -1.76
N PHE A 95 -13.55 -4.32 -2.72
CA PHE A 95 -13.80 -2.90 -2.50
C PHE A 95 -15.24 -2.75 -1.97
N ALA A 96 -15.37 -2.63 -0.65
CA ALA A 96 -16.62 -2.16 -0.07
C ALA A 96 -16.54 -0.64 0.07
N THR A 97 -17.43 0.10 -0.60
CA THR A 97 -17.66 1.53 -0.36
C THR A 97 -18.41 1.68 0.96
N LYS A 98 -17.74 1.41 2.08
CA LYS A 98 -18.28 1.70 3.40
C LYS A 98 -17.91 3.13 3.75
N ASP A 99 -18.92 3.98 3.87
CA ASP A 99 -18.72 5.35 4.32
C ASP A 99 -18.12 5.33 5.74
N THR A 100 -16.95 5.92 5.87
CA THR A 100 -16.31 6.12 7.18
C THR A 100 -16.60 7.55 7.60
N PRO A 101 -17.26 7.75 8.75
CA PRO A 101 -17.59 9.11 9.17
C PRO A 101 -16.31 9.88 9.50
N ASN A 102 -16.30 11.19 9.25
CA ASN A 102 -15.07 11.98 9.31
C ASN A 102 -14.43 12.01 10.72
N TRP A 103 -15.21 11.84 11.79
CA TRP A 103 -14.68 11.77 13.17
C TRP A 103 -13.93 10.47 13.52
N MET A 104 -13.91 9.49 12.62
CA MET A 104 -13.07 8.29 12.74
C MET A 104 -11.74 8.43 11.98
N ILE A 105 -11.56 9.50 11.21
CA ILE A 105 -10.41 9.71 10.33
C ILE A 105 -9.56 10.85 10.90
N PRO A 106 -8.24 10.67 11.05
CA PRO A 106 -7.39 11.77 11.41
C PRO A 106 -7.37 12.82 10.30
N PHE A 107 -7.30 14.10 10.68
CA PHE A 107 -6.87 15.13 9.76
C PHE A 107 -5.46 14.76 9.28
N PRO A 108 -5.14 14.87 7.98
CA PRO A 108 -3.84 14.45 7.47
C PRO A 108 -2.69 15.25 8.11
N ALA A 109 -1.50 14.67 8.15
CA ALA A 109 -0.32 15.45 8.43
C ALA A 109 0.00 16.35 7.24
N VAL A 110 0.30 17.62 7.52
CA VAL A 110 0.67 18.61 6.51
C VAL A 110 2.08 19.08 6.80
N THR A 111 3.04 18.63 5.99
CA THR A 111 4.45 18.99 6.12
C THR A 111 4.82 20.08 5.13
N ILE A 112 5.31 21.20 5.66
CA ILE A 112 5.72 22.38 4.91
C ILE A 112 7.25 22.49 4.98
N CYS A 113 7.89 22.53 3.81
CA CYS A 113 9.32 22.74 3.67
C CYS A 113 9.58 24.04 2.89
N PRO A 114 10.33 25.00 3.44
CA PRO A 114 10.83 26.13 2.66
C PRO A 114 11.70 25.65 1.48
N GLU A 115 11.55 26.26 0.31
CA GLU A 115 12.51 26.06 -0.80
C GLU A 115 13.85 26.75 -0.50
N ILE A 116 13.84 27.86 0.24
CA ILE A 116 15.06 28.50 0.77
C ILE A 116 15.68 27.59 1.84
N LYS A 117 16.88 27.08 1.57
CA LYS A 117 17.61 26.20 2.51
C LYS A 117 18.64 26.94 3.36
N ALA A 118 19.10 28.10 2.90
CA ALA A 118 20.05 28.94 3.60
C ALA A 118 19.71 30.40 3.34
N VAL A 119 19.67 31.18 4.42
CA VAL A 119 19.53 32.63 4.33
C VAL A 119 20.88 33.24 3.93
N PRO A 120 20.97 34.07 2.88
CA PRO A 120 22.23 34.64 2.39
C PRO A 120 23.01 35.45 3.44
N SER A 121 22.31 36.11 4.36
CA SER A 121 22.93 36.86 5.47
C SER A 121 23.64 35.98 6.50
N LYS A 122 23.24 34.70 6.62
CA LYS A 122 23.90 33.71 7.47
C LYS A 122 24.97 32.95 6.70
N TYR A 123 24.61 32.43 5.52
CA TYR A 123 25.52 31.69 4.65
C TYR A 123 25.15 31.88 3.18
N ASN A 124 26.01 32.59 2.44
CA ASN A 124 25.78 32.89 1.03
C ASN A 124 26.19 31.71 0.13
N TYR A 125 25.26 30.78 -0.08
CA TYR A 125 25.51 29.59 -0.91
C TYR A 125 25.84 29.95 -2.37
N THR A 126 25.16 30.95 -2.94
CA THR A 126 25.46 31.47 -4.29
C THR A 126 26.92 31.88 -4.44
N HIS A 127 27.47 32.60 -3.46
CA HIS A 127 28.85 33.06 -3.48
C HIS A 127 29.84 31.89 -3.52
N PHE A 128 29.69 30.92 -2.62
CA PHE A 128 30.58 29.76 -2.55
C PHE A 128 30.44 28.84 -3.77
N LEU A 129 29.22 28.68 -4.29
CA LEU A 129 28.99 27.99 -5.56
C LEU A 129 29.76 28.65 -6.71
N GLY A 130 29.73 29.99 -6.77
CA GLY A 130 30.45 30.77 -7.78
C GLY A 130 31.97 30.58 -7.72
N LEU A 131 32.55 30.55 -6.53
CA LEU A 131 34.00 30.28 -6.34
C LEU A 131 34.36 28.86 -6.81
N LYS A 132 33.57 27.85 -6.45
CA LYS A 132 33.77 26.46 -6.88
C LYS A 132 33.66 26.30 -8.39
N MET A 133 32.73 27.01 -9.03
CA MET A 133 32.59 27.02 -10.49
C MET A 133 33.80 27.66 -11.20
N LYS A 134 34.49 28.60 -10.55
CA LYS A 134 35.74 29.20 -11.06
C LYS A 134 36.99 28.34 -10.79
N GLY A 135 36.86 27.23 -10.06
CA GLY A 135 37.99 26.38 -9.65
C GLY A 135 38.80 26.94 -8.48
N GLU A 136 38.23 27.89 -7.72
CA GLU A 136 38.88 28.44 -6.52
C GLU A 136 38.73 27.48 -5.33
N THR A 137 39.78 27.39 -4.50
CA THR A 137 39.77 26.56 -3.29
C THR A 137 39.09 27.30 -2.14
N LEU A 138 38.08 26.69 -1.53
CA LEU A 138 37.43 27.21 -0.33
C LEU A 138 38.29 26.97 0.91
N SER A 139 38.04 27.73 1.98
CA SER A 139 38.60 27.39 3.29
C SER A 139 38.08 26.01 3.73
N PRO A 140 38.81 25.24 4.56
CA PRO A 140 38.36 23.92 5.00
C PRO A 140 36.96 23.92 5.65
N ILE A 141 36.63 24.97 6.40
CA ILE A 141 35.32 25.16 7.03
C ILE A 141 34.22 25.46 6.00
N ASP A 142 34.50 26.35 5.05
CA ASP A 142 33.51 26.71 4.03
C ASP A 142 33.26 25.56 3.06
N GLU A 143 34.30 24.78 2.75
CA GLU A 143 34.22 23.57 1.96
C GLU A 143 33.30 22.52 2.62
N GLU A 144 33.46 22.31 3.93
CA GLU A 144 32.62 21.40 4.70
C GLU A 144 31.16 21.88 4.76
N ARG A 145 30.92 23.15 5.10
CA ARG A 145 29.58 23.76 5.15
C ARG A 145 28.89 23.76 3.78
N PHE A 146 29.64 24.02 2.72
CA PHE A 146 29.16 23.92 1.34
C PHE A 146 28.74 22.49 1.02
N GLY A 147 29.53 21.50 1.45
CA GLY A 147 29.20 20.08 1.40
C GLY A 147 27.90 19.75 2.13
N TYR A 148 27.69 20.27 3.34
CA TYR A 148 26.46 20.04 4.11
C TYR A 148 25.21 20.56 3.39
N LEU A 149 25.24 21.80 2.90
CA LEU A 149 24.12 22.38 2.16
C LEU A 149 23.88 21.68 0.81
N SER A 150 24.93 21.15 0.18
CA SER A 150 24.79 20.40 -1.09
C SER A 150 23.88 19.16 -0.97
N LEU A 151 23.76 18.58 0.23
CA LEU A 151 22.85 17.46 0.52
C LEU A 151 21.38 17.86 0.33
N ALA A 152 21.02 19.08 0.76
CA ALA A 152 19.66 19.64 0.64
C ALA A 152 19.44 20.33 -0.72
N CYS A 153 20.39 21.14 -1.17
CA CYS A 153 20.32 21.92 -2.43
C CYS A 153 20.45 21.09 -3.70
N ARG A 154 20.87 19.81 -3.58
CA ARG A 154 21.26 18.84 -4.62
C ARG A 154 21.05 19.31 -6.07
N ARG A 155 22.03 20.05 -6.57
CA ARG A 155 22.15 20.39 -8.00
C ARG A 155 22.95 19.35 -8.74
N ASN A 156 22.55 19.05 -9.97
CA ASN A 156 23.33 18.20 -10.85
C ASN A 156 24.42 19.02 -11.55
N THR A 157 25.50 19.29 -10.83
CA THR A 157 26.68 19.94 -11.40
C THR A 157 27.77 18.90 -11.60
N LYS A 158 27.82 18.31 -12.81
CA LYS A 158 28.82 17.29 -13.20
C LYS A 158 30.28 17.73 -13.01
N HIS A 159 30.53 19.02 -12.76
CA HIS A 159 31.84 19.65 -12.69
C HIS A 159 32.20 20.21 -11.30
N ILE A 160 31.36 20.01 -10.28
CA ILE A 160 31.65 20.49 -8.93
C ILE A 160 31.97 19.30 -8.06
N ASP A 161 33.20 19.26 -7.55
CA ASP A 161 33.61 18.33 -6.51
C ASP A 161 33.04 18.83 -5.19
N PHE A 162 32.02 18.14 -4.71
CA PHE A 162 31.51 18.33 -3.36
C PHE A 162 32.39 17.49 -2.44
N ALA A 163 33.04 18.13 -1.47
CA ALA A 163 33.82 17.41 -0.48
C ALA A 163 33.02 16.22 0.04
N GLN A 164 33.65 15.03 0.03
CA GLN A 164 33.05 13.85 0.63
C GLN A 164 32.79 14.16 2.10
N VAL A 165 31.52 14.35 2.45
CA VAL A 165 31.09 14.51 3.84
C VAL A 165 31.47 13.21 4.54
N ARG A 166 32.61 13.19 5.23
CA ARG A 166 33.02 12.07 6.07
C ARG A 166 32.12 12.10 7.30
N LEU A 167 31.23 11.12 7.42
CA LEU A 167 30.22 11.07 8.49
C LEU A 167 30.73 10.22 9.66
N ASN A 168 31.58 10.78 10.52
CA ASN A 168 31.77 10.21 11.86
C ASN A 168 30.62 10.65 12.78
N SER A 169 30.36 9.94 13.88
CA SER A 169 29.21 10.22 14.76
C SER A 169 29.17 11.66 15.28
N GLY A 170 30.31 12.28 15.60
CA GLY A 170 30.39 13.70 16.00
C GLY A 170 30.02 14.68 14.88
N GLN A 171 30.38 14.38 13.64
CA GLN A 171 30.12 15.25 12.48
C GLN A 171 28.64 15.23 12.03
N LYS A 172 27.84 14.27 12.50
CA LYS A 172 26.39 14.25 12.23
C LYS A 172 25.66 15.38 12.97
N GLU A 173 26.05 15.64 14.22
CA GLU A 173 25.48 16.72 15.02
C GLU A 173 25.84 18.10 14.42
N ASP A 174 27.03 18.22 13.84
CA ASP A 174 27.49 19.43 13.15
C ASP A 174 26.66 19.76 11.91
N ILE A 175 26.28 18.74 11.10
CA ILE A 175 25.44 18.93 9.91
C ILE A 175 24.07 19.49 10.30
N TYR A 176 23.37 18.81 11.21
CA TYR A 176 22.02 19.22 11.58
C TYR A 176 22.03 20.58 12.29
N SER A 177 23.06 20.87 13.10
CA SER A 177 23.23 22.18 13.74
C SER A 177 23.52 23.28 12.74
N PHE A 178 24.30 23.00 11.69
CA PHE A 178 24.50 23.95 10.61
C PHE A 178 23.20 24.20 9.84
N LEU A 179 22.47 23.17 9.45
CA LEU A 179 21.19 23.30 8.74
C LEU A 179 20.15 24.08 9.57
N ASP A 180 20.07 23.80 10.87
CA ASP A 180 19.20 24.48 11.83
C ASP A 180 19.57 25.97 11.97
N TRP A 181 20.86 26.29 11.91
CA TRP A 181 21.33 27.66 11.97
C TRP A 181 21.06 28.44 10.67
N VAL A 182 21.38 27.89 9.49
CA VAL A 182 21.31 28.62 8.21
C VAL A 182 19.91 28.79 7.65
N GLN A 183 18.96 27.91 7.99
CA GLN A 183 17.61 27.97 7.47
C GLN A 183 16.88 29.28 7.81
N PRO A 184 15.85 29.65 7.04
CA PRO A 184 14.90 30.68 7.46
C PRO A 184 14.24 30.31 8.78
N ASP A 185 13.95 31.31 9.60
CA ASP A 185 13.13 31.08 10.78
C ASP A 185 11.67 30.87 10.37
N PHE A 186 11.22 29.62 10.44
CA PHE A 186 9.89 29.25 9.99
C PHE A 186 8.78 29.94 10.78
N PHE A 187 8.97 30.16 12.09
CA PHE A 187 7.91 30.74 12.93
C PHE A 187 7.78 32.26 12.77
N SER A 188 8.74 32.93 12.11
CA SER A 188 8.55 34.29 11.60
C SER A 188 8.08 34.32 10.13
N THR A 189 8.20 33.20 9.42
CA THR A 189 7.77 33.03 8.02
C THR A 189 6.27 32.69 7.95
N ILE A 190 5.74 31.90 8.87
CA ILE A 190 4.32 31.52 8.94
C ILE A 190 3.54 32.44 9.90
N SER A 191 2.34 32.84 9.49
CA SER A 191 1.43 33.67 10.28
C SER A 191 -0.03 33.28 10.02
N HIS A 192 -0.96 33.84 10.80
CA HIS A 192 -2.40 33.63 10.64
C HIS A 192 -2.82 32.15 10.59
N CYS A 193 -2.26 31.32 11.49
CA CYS A 193 -2.61 29.91 11.52
C CYS A 193 -4.03 29.71 12.04
N GLN A 194 -4.83 28.96 11.29
CA GLN A 194 -6.16 28.55 11.72
C GLN A 194 -6.36 27.05 11.52
N TYR A 195 -7.12 26.45 12.43
CA TYR A 195 -7.57 25.08 12.30
C TYR A 195 -9.05 25.01 12.61
N MET A 196 -9.83 24.45 11.69
CA MET A 196 -11.28 24.33 11.83
C MET A 196 -12.00 25.68 12.07
N GLY A 197 -11.47 26.78 11.54
CA GLY A 197 -12.00 28.13 11.71
C GLY A 197 -11.63 28.81 13.03
N TYR A 198 -10.82 28.17 13.87
CA TYR A 198 -10.29 28.76 15.10
C TYR A 198 -8.84 29.19 14.90
N GLU A 199 -8.50 30.36 15.43
CA GLU A 199 -7.13 30.86 15.45
C GLU A 199 -6.26 30.01 16.40
N GLU A 200 -5.11 29.60 15.90
CA GLU A 200 -4.16 28.75 16.62
C GLU A 200 -2.78 29.40 16.63
N ASN A 201 -2.03 29.17 17.70
CA ASN A 201 -0.64 29.56 17.72
C ASN A 201 0.17 28.68 16.76
N CYS A 202 0.77 29.27 15.73
CA CYS A 202 1.57 28.56 14.73
C CYS A 202 2.69 27.72 15.36
N THR A 203 3.31 28.22 16.44
CA THR A 203 4.40 27.52 17.16
C THR A 203 3.93 26.24 17.85
N ASP A 204 2.68 26.22 18.33
CA ASP A 204 2.09 25.05 18.96
C ASP A 204 1.48 24.07 17.95
N LEU A 205 1.25 24.55 16.72
CA LEU A 205 0.57 23.82 15.65
C LEU A 205 1.53 22.96 14.83
N PHE A 206 2.76 23.43 14.61
CA PHE A 206 3.73 22.78 13.74
C PHE A 206 4.93 22.21 14.52
N THR A 207 5.28 20.95 14.23
CA THR A 207 6.45 20.28 14.81
C THR A 207 7.63 20.29 13.83
N PRO A 208 8.84 20.72 14.23
CA PRO A 208 10.01 20.66 13.37
C PRO A 208 10.43 19.21 13.11
N ILE A 209 10.75 18.88 11.86
CA ILE A 209 11.14 17.55 11.39
C ILE A 209 12.25 17.66 10.35
N ILE A 210 13.20 16.71 10.39
CA ILE A 210 14.23 16.57 9.36
C ILE A 210 13.72 15.64 8.26
N THR A 211 13.84 16.09 7.01
CA THR A 211 13.42 15.36 5.81
C THR A 211 14.54 15.33 4.76
N ASP A 212 14.27 14.74 3.59
CA ASP A 212 15.17 14.76 2.44
C ASP A 212 15.25 16.13 1.72
N GLU A 213 14.51 17.12 2.21
CA GLU A 213 14.53 18.53 1.81
C GLU A 213 15.22 19.43 2.84
N GLY A 214 15.80 18.86 3.90
CA GLY A 214 16.34 19.61 5.04
C GLY A 214 15.32 19.71 6.17
N ILE A 215 15.32 20.83 6.90
CA ILE A 215 14.40 21.05 8.01
C ILE A 215 13.05 21.55 7.50
N CYS A 216 12.00 20.91 7.97
CA CYS A 216 10.61 21.18 7.61
C CYS A 216 9.73 21.16 8.86
N TYR A 217 8.46 21.48 8.70
CA TYR A 217 7.54 21.68 9.80
C TYR A 217 6.23 20.98 9.50
N SER A 218 5.79 20.10 10.39
CA SER A 218 4.65 19.23 10.15
C SER A 218 3.53 19.49 11.16
N PHE A 219 2.35 19.80 10.64
CA PHE A 219 1.11 19.78 11.40
C PHE A 219 0.62 18.34 11.55
N ASN A 220 0.14 17.99 12.74
CA ASN A 220 -0.60 16.77 13.04
C ASN A 220 0.14 15.44 12.78
N ILE A 221 1.47 15.45 12.77
CA ILE A 221 2.30 14.24 12.71
C ILE A 221 2.35 13.54 14.07
N LEU A 222 2.37 12.20 14.11
CA LEU A 222 2.52 11.50 15.39
C LEU A 222 3.88 11.77 16.03
N ASP A 223 3.97 11.59 17.34
CA ASP A 223 5.24 11.74 18.05
C ASP A 223 6.26 10.70 17.57
N ARG A 224 7.55 11.08 17.59
CA ARG A 224 8.65 10.17 17.24
C ARG A 224 8.59 8.84 17.99
N SER A 225 8.14 8.81 19.24
CA SER A 225 8.01 7.56 20.02
C SER A 225 6.92 6.61 19.50
N GLN A 226 5.94 7.13 18.75
CA GLN A 226 4.87 6.35 18.13
C GLN A 226 5.23 5.87 16.72
N ILE A 227 6.20 6.50 16.07
CA ILE A 227 6.65 6.16 14.70
C ILE A 227 7.92 5.31 14.72
N PHE A 228 8.82 5.54 15.68
CA PHE A 228 10.15 4.96 15.71
C PHE A 228 10.41 4.07 16.92
N LYS A 229 11.36 3.15 16.74
CA LYS A 229 11.94 2.41 17.85
C LYS A 229 12.83 3.33 18.70
N PRO A 230 12.98 3.08 20.00
CA PRO A 230 13.83 3.89 20.89
C PRO A 230 15.30 4.00 20.48
N THR A 231 15.77 3.12 19.59
CA THR A 231 17.14 3.10 19.06
C THR A 231 17.40 4.16 17.98
N VAL A 232 16.37 4.86 17.51
CA VAL A 232 16.53 5.91 16.51
C VAL A 232 17.05 7.18 17.19
N GLU A 233 18.21 7.65 16.74
CA GLU A 233 18.77 8.92 17.20
C GLU A 233 18.04 10.08 16.54
N HIS A 234 17.69 11.08 17.36
CA HIS A 234 17.02 12.30 16.93
C HIS A 234 17.89 13.52 17.23
N TYR A 235 17.88 14.48 16.31
CA TYR A 235 18.54 15.75 16.52
C TYR A 235 17.71 16.62 17.49
N LYS A 236 18.26 16.94 18.67
CA LYS A 236 17.57 17.76 19.70
C LYS A 236 16.13 17.26 19.96
N ASP A 237 15.19 18.19 20.10
CA ASP A 237 13.75 17.95 20.26
C ASP A 237 12.99 17.88 18.91
N PHE A 238 13.68 17.63 17.79
CA PHE A 238 12.99 17.45 16.51
C PHE A 238 12.09 16.22 16.55
N HIS A 239 10.97 16.33 15.83
CA HIS A 239 9.92 15.34 15.74
C HIS A 239 9.28 14.97 17.09
N ARG A 240 9.31 15.91 18.04
CA ARG A 240 8.60 15.79 19.31
C ARG A 240 7.22 16.41 19.17
N ALA A 241 6.21 15.58 18.97
CA ALA A 241 4.82 16.01 18.79
C ALA A 241 4.00 15.76 20.07
N LYS A 242 2.72 16.09 20.05
CA LYS A 242 1.84 15.83 21.20
C LYS A 242 1.67 14.31 21.38
N PRO A 243 1.95 13.74 22.56
CA PRO A 243 1.78 12.31 22.79
C PRO A 243 0.31 11.93 22.74
N SER A 244 0.02 10.71 22.26
CA SER A 244 -1.33 10.18 22.19
C SER A 244 -1.35 8.66 22.32
N ASN A 245 -2.51 8.11 22.68
CA ASN A 245 -2.76 6.66 22.68
C ASN A 245 -3.27 6.15 21.32
N TRP A 246 -3.39 7.04 20.33
CA TRP A 246 -3.91 6.70 19.02
C TRP A 246 -2.90 5.83 18.25
N SER A 247 -3.41 4.80 17.56
CA SER A 247 -2.62 3.99 16.62
C SER A 247 -3.43 3.72 15.36
N ILE A 248 -2.77 3.31 14.28
CA ILE A 248 -3.45 2.98 13.02
C ILE A 248 -4.36 1.75 13.17
N GLU A 249 -4.04 0.85 14.10
CA GLU A 249 -4.80 -0.37 14.38
C GLU A 249 -6.04 -0.09 15.23
N ASN A 250 -5.89 0.71 16.28
CA ASN A 250 -6.93 0.96 17.27
C ASN A 250 -7.79 2.18 16.94
N GLY A 251 -7.25 3.15 16.20
CA GLY A 251 -7.93 4.39 15.88
C GLY A 251 -8.27 5.22 17.13
N TYR A 252 -9.40 5.92 17.07
CA TYR A 252 -9.94 6.72 18.17
C TYR A 252 -10.81 5.88 19.10
N SER A 253 -10.68 6.10 20.41
CA SER A 253 -11.53 5.46 21.42
C SER A 253 -12.94 6.05 21.41
N LEU A 254 -13.93 5.29 21.90
CA LEU A 254 -15.29 5.79 22.11
C LEU A 254 -15.36 6.85 23.23
N ASP A 255 -14.42 6.81 24.17
CA ASP A 255 -14.32 7.77 25.28
C ASP A 255 -13.55 9.05 24.91
N ASP A 256 -13.02 9.13 23.68
CA ASP A 256 -12.24 10.29 23.25
C ASP A 256 -13.11 11.54 23.06
N THR A 257 -12.74 12.62 23.74
CA THR A 257 -13.38 13.94 23.57
C THR A 257 -13.17 14.50 22.17
N ALA A 258 -13.86 15.57 21.78
CA ALA A 258 -13.62 16.26 20.50
C ALA A 258 -12.14 16.67 20.29
N ILE A 259 -11.42 16.91 21.37
CA ILE A 259 -10.01 17.31 21.38
C ILE A 259 -9.15 16.04 21.50
N THR A 260 -8.60 15.59 20.37
CA THR A 260 -7.72 14.42 20.28
C THR A 260 -6.42 14.76 19.59
N TYR A 261 -5.42 13.91 19.79
CA TYR A 261 -4.24 13.86 18.94
C TYR A 261 -4.07 12.43 18.38
N PRO A 262 -3.81 12.25 17.06
CA PRO A 262 -3.85 13.27 16.02
C PRO A 262 -5.25 13.91 15.93
N ARG A 263 -5.28 15.20 15.59
CA ARG A 263 -6.50 15.98 15.41
C ARG A 263 -7.36 15.37 14.29
N ARG A 264 -8.68 15.48 14.41
CA ARG A 264 -9.67 14.88 13.51
C ARG A 264 -10.28 15.90 12.55
N ALA A 265 -10.61 15.46 11.34
CA ALA A 265 -11.36 16.26 10.38
C ALA A 265 -12.87 16.22 10.70
N LEU A 266 -13.33 16.86 11.78
CA LEU A 266 -14.73 16.69 12.25
C LEU A 266 -15.78 17.18 11.25
N TYR A 267 -15.45 18.16 10.40
CA TYR A 267 -16.35 18.75 9.41
C TYR A 267 -15.67 18.87 8.04
N ALA A 268 -16.48 18.96 6.98
CA ALA A 268 -16.02 19.16 5.61
C ALA A 268 -16.28 20.60 5.15
N GLY A 269 -15.41 21.14 4.30
CA GLY A 269 -15.52 22.48 3.72
C GLY A 269 -14.32 23.37 4.04
N ALA A 270 -14.13 24.42 3.24
CA ALA A 270 -12.97 25.32 3.35
C ALA A 270 -12.91 26.05 4.70
N ILE A 271 -14.05 26.36 5.33
CA ILE A 271 -14.09 27.02 6.66
C ILE A 271 -13.47 26.14 7.74
N PHE A 272 -13.45 24.80 7.54
CA PHE A 272 -12.93 23.86 8.51
C PHE A 272 -11.52 23.34 8.17
N SER A 273 -10.79 24.03 7.28
CA SER A 273 -9.45 23.62 6.85
C SER A 273 -8.36 23.96 7.88
N LEU A 274 -7.14 23.51 7.57
CA LEU A 274 -5.92 24.12 8.06
C LEU A 274 -5.60 25.32 7.15
N GLU A 275 -5.36 26.48 7.73
CA GLU A 275 -4.98 27.70 7.01
C GLU A 275 -3.71 28.28 7.65
N GLY A 276 -2.86 28.90 6.81
CA GLY A 276 -1.69 29.63 7.25
C GLY A 276 -1.15 30.49 6.11
N VAL A 277 -0.66 31.68 6.45
CA VAL A 277 -0.04 32.62 5.50
C VAL A 277 1.47 32.49 5.61
N LEU A 278 2.10 32.10 4.50
CA LEU A 278 3.55 31.93 4.40
C LEU A 278 4.16 33.15 3.72
N THR A 279 5.19 33.72 4.33
CA THR A 279 5.86 34.95 3.89
C THR A 279 7.35 34.73 3.75
N VAL A 280 7.98 35.40 2.79
CA VAL A 280 9.42 35.32 2.54
C VAL A 280 9.92 36.74 2.32
N LYS A 281 11.10 37.07 2.85
CA LYS A 281 11.77 38.34 2.56
C LYS A 281 12.55 38.23 1.26
N ASP A 282 12.50 39.28 0.44
CA ASP A 282 13.22 39.31 -0.83
C ASP A 282 14.74 39.12 -0.67
N GLU A 283 15.31 39.64 0.42
CA GLU A 283 16.74 39.48 0.75
C GLU A 283 17.14 38.05 1.12
N ASP A 284 16.18 37.21 1.49
CA ASP A 284 16.41 35.81 1.87
C ASP A 284 16.34 34.86 0.66
N LEU A 285 15.90 35.35 -0.52
CA LEU A 285 15.75 34.53 -1.72
C LEU A 285 17.12 34.11 -2.27
N ASP A 286 17.33 32.79 -2.36
CA ASP A 286 18.48 32.20 -3.03
C ASP A 286 18.04 31.26 -4.15
N TYR A 287 18.21 31.70 -5.40
CA TYR A 287 17.92 30.89 -6.59
C TYR A 287 19.03 29.92 -6.94
N SER A 288 20.14 29.89 -6.20
CA SER A 288 21.27 29.00 -6.42
C SER A 288 21.19 27.68 -5.64
N CYS A 289 20.30 27.54 -4.67
CA CYS A 289 20.11 26.30 -3.94
C CYS A 289 18.80 25.62 -4.40
N GLY A 290 18.86 24.39 -4.90
CA GLY A 290 17.67 23.65 -5.32
C GLY A 290 17.14 24.03 -6.70
N SER A 291 15.81 24.22 -6.79
CA SER A 291 15.10 24.51 -8.04
C SER A 291 14.99 26.02 -8.30
N SER A 292 14.82 26.43 -9.55
CA SER A 292 14.63 27.85 -9.90
C SER A 292 13.30 28.45 -9.40
N ILE A 293 12.44 27.64 -8.75
CA ILE A 293 11.14 28.06 -8.23
C ILE A 293 11.27 28.27 -6.72
N GLN A 294 10.84 29.45 -6.26
CA GLN A 294 10.81 29.83 -4.84
C GLN A 294 9.42 29.62 -4.23
N GLY A 295 9.37 29.59 -2.91
CA GLY A 295 8.16 29.36 -2.13
C GLY A 295 8.32 28.15 -1.22
N PHE A 296 7.31 27.29 -1.19
CA PHE A 296 7.23 26.18 -0.25
C PHE A 296 6.84 24.88 -0.96
N LYS A 297 7.43 23.76 -0.52
CA LYS A 297 6.93 22.42 -0.84
C LYS A 297 6.01 21.97 0.28
N VAL A 298 4.86 21.43 -0.09
CA VAL A 298 3.89 20.90 0.87
C VAL A 298 3.57 19.45 0.52
N GLU A 299 3.70 18.58 1.52
CA GLU A 299 3.27 17.19 1.47
C GLU A 299 2.07 17.00 2.39
N ILE A 300 1.06 16.29 1.88
CA ILE A 300 -0.09 15.82 2.64
C ILE A 300 0.06 14.31 2.79
N SER A 301 0.11 13.82 4.02
CA SER A 301 0.35 12.41 4.31
C SER A 301 -0.45 11.92 5.51
N HIS A 302 -0.40 10.60 5.76
CA HIS A 302 -0.99 10.01 6.96
C HIS A 302 -0.14 10.39 8.20
N PRO A 303 -0.73 10.75 9.36
CA PRO A 303 0.00 11.16 10.56
C PRO A 303 1.13 10.24 11.04
N GLY A 304 0.96 8.93 10.87
CA GLY A 304 1.97 7.93 11.23
C GLY A 304 3.04 7.65 10.16
N ARG A 305 3.09 8.42 9.07
CA ARG A 305 4.06 8.24 7.99
C ARG A 305 5.06 9.39 7.98
N LEU A 306 6.35 9.04 7.88
CA LEU A 306 7.38 10.05 7.68
C LEU A 306 7.23 10.77 6.33
N PRO A 307 7.33 12.10 6.33
CA PRO A 307 7.30 12.88 5.09
C PRO A 307 8.46 12.52 4.16
N ARG A 308 8.15 12.41 2.87
CA ARG A 308 9.10 12.26 1.77
C ARG A 308 8.88 13.38 0.77
N VAL A 309 9.02 14.61 1.25
CA VAL A 309 8.59 15.82 0.55
C VAL A 309 9.24 15.92 -0.82
N ARG A 310 10.51 15.53 -0.97
CA ARG A 310 11.18 15.53 -2.28
C ARG A 310 10.48 14.69 -3.34
N GLN A 311 9.86 13.57 -2.94
CA GLN A 311 9.20 12.61 -3.83
C GLN A 311 7.71 12.91 -3.98
N GLN A 312 7.07 13.41 -2.91
CA GLN A 312 5.63 13.57 -2.80
C GLN A 312 5.31 14.98 -2.28
N HIS A 313 5.18 15.94 -3.19
CA HIS A 313 4.78 17.30 -2.84
C HIS A 313 4.01 17.97 -3.97
N PHE A 314 3.24 18.98 -3.58
CA PHE A 314 2.90 20.09 -4.47
C PHE A 314 3.66 21.34 -3.99
N ARG A 315 3.72 22.35 -4.85
CA ARG A 315 4.38 23.62 -4.53
C ARG A 315 3.36 24.69 -4.26
N ILE A 316 3.70 25.57 -3.32
CA ILE A 316 3.04 26.86 -3.09
C ILE A 316 4.03 27.93 -3.55
N PRO A 317 3.83 28.50 -4.75
CA PRO A 317 4.62 29.64 -5.22
C PRO A 317 4.38 30.86 -4.35
N LEU A 318 5.32 31.81 -4.42
CA LEU A 318 5.12 33.15 -3.84
C LEU A 318 3.96 33.86 -4.54
N ASP A 319 3.31 34.80 -3.84
CA ASP A 319 2.20 35.63 -4.33
C ASP A 319 0.96 34.85 -4.83
N GLN A 320 0.77 33.62 -4.36
CA GLN A 320 -0.36 32.77 -4.75
C GLN A 320 -1.11 32.20 -3.55
N VAL A 321 -2.41 32.03 -3.74
CA VAL A 321 -3.28 31.29 -2.81
C VAL A 321 -3.51 29.90 -3.37
N VAL A 322 -3.19 28.86 -2.59
CA VAL A 322 -3.36 27.46 -2.98
C VAL A 322 -4.38 26.81 -2.05
N VAL A 323 -5.41 26.19 -2.64
CA VAL A 323 -6.43 25.43 -1.91
C VAL A 323 -6.35 23.98 -2.32
N ALA A 324 -6.15 23.09 -1.35
CA ALA A 324 -6.07 21.64 -1.57
C ALA A 324 -7.31 20.95 -1.00
N ALA A 325 -8.16 20.41 -1.88
CA ALA A 325 -9.27 19.54 -1.48
C ALA A 325 -8.76 18.10 -1.30
N ILE A 326 -9.07 17.49 -0.15
CA ILE A 326 -8.54 16.18 0.23
C ILE A 326 -9.70 15.20 0.34
N ASN A 327 -9.60 14.06 -0.36
CA ASN A 327 -10.54 12.96 -0.25
C ASN A 327 -9.81 11.70 0.25
N PRO A 328 -9.97 11.31 1.53
CA PRO A 328 -9.26 10.17 2.09
C PRO A 328 -9.79 8.85 1.55
N SER A 329 -8.88 7.91 1.24
CA SER A 329 -9.22 6.53 0.90
C SER A 329 -8.65 5.60 1.96
N ILE A 330 -9.48 4.71 2.50
CA ILE A 330 -9.11 3.78 3.57
C ILE A 330 -9.24 2.35 3.07
N THR A 331 -8.21 1.56 3.29
CA THR A 331 -8.21 0.11 3.03
C THR A 331 -7.98 -0.61 4.34
N THR A 332 -8.95 -1.40 4.79
CA THR A 332 -8.86 -2.16 6.04
C THR A 332 -8.83 -3.67 5.79
N THR A 333 -8.05 -4.38 6.60
CA THR A 333 -8.07 -5.85 6.63
C THR A 333 -9.26 -6.34 7.45
N ALA A 334 -9.98 -7.34 6.94
CA ALA A 334 -11.11 -7.97 7.64
C ALA A 334 -10.66 -8.64 8.96
N ASN A 335 -11.51 -8.58 9.99
CA ASN A 335 -11.20 -9.11 11.33
C ASN A 335 -10.83 -10.60 11.32
N ALA A 336 -11.50 -11.41 10.48
CA ALA A 336 -11.21 -12.83 10.34
C ALA A 336 -9.79 -13.14 9.84
N ILE A 337 -9.17 -12.19 9.13
CA ILE A 337 -7.78 -12.29 8.70
C ILE A 337 -6.84 -11.82 9.83
N LYS A 338 -7.20 -10.74 10.53
CA LYS A 338 -6.39 -10.21 11.65
C LYS A 338 -6.16 -11.25 12.75
N SER A 339 -7.20 -11.98 13.16
CA SER A 339 -7.11 -13.01 14.22
C SER A 339 -6.14 -14.15 13.93
N ASN A 340 -5.84 -14.43 12.66
CA ASN A 340 -4.88 -15.48 12.29
C ASN A 340 -3.42 -15.06 12.49
N PHE A 341 -3.15 -13.76 12.63
CA PHE A 341 -1.80 -13.22 12.83
C PHE A 341 -1.49 -12.86 14.29
N GLU A 342 -2.50 -12.77 15.16
CA GLU A 342 -2.30 -12.48 16.60
C GLU A 342 -1.97 -13.73 17.44
N HIS A 343 -2.07 -14.93 16.85
CA HIS A 343 -1.82 -16.21 17.53
C HIS A 343 -0.49 -16.89 17.15
N ASN A 344 0.38 -16.20 16.40
CA ASN A 344 1.77 -16.58 16.16
C ASN A 344 2.68 -15.44 16.61
#